data_AF-A0A8X7BHI7-F1
#
_entry.id   AF-A0A8X7BHI7-F1
#
_cell.length_a   1.000
_cell.length_b   1.000
_cell.length_c   1.000
_cell.angle_alpha   90.00
_cell.angle_beta   90.00
_cell.angle_gamma   90.00
#
_symmetry.space_group_name_H-M   'P 1'
#
loop_
_entity.id
_entity.type
_entity.pdbx_description
1 polymer ?
#
loop_
_entity_poly.entity_id
_entity_poly.type
_entity_poly.pdbx_seq_one_letter_code
_entity_poly.pdbx_strand_id
1 'polypeptide(L)'
;MATGSFVTQNYSRSQSEVPRDLHNGAQRINPENRVGSSFRIIPEQYFSGIENIDDFLENIDHNLAYYEIPAQLACAYLKGHLKGRALDWFEVLGYRVIEDKTTDYAHLKQALSEQFPVVRNRSELETRFYSSSQRRDQQPSDFIYELLKIHKVLKLEMSEEKLIDHVVSRLEPQILDYVEVRHPRNTANLLQIVDKYEERFYA
;
A
#
# COMPACT_ATOMS: atom_id res chain seq x y z
N MET A 1 -66.71 -40.21 -46.70
CA MET A 1 -67.16 -39.49 -45.50
C MET A 1 -66.60 -38.08 -45.59
N ALA A 2 -67.50 -37.10 -45.55
CA ALA A 2 -67.32 -35.66 -45.31
C ALA A 2 -66.38 -35.40 -44.10
N THR A 3 -65.70 -34.28 -43.82
CA THR A 3 -65.64 -32.84 -44.19
C THR A 3 -64.53 -32.28 -43.26
N GLY A 4 -63.82 -31.17 -43.44
CA GLY A 4 -63.92 -30.03 -44.33
C GLY A 4 -62.79 -29.04 -44.00
N SER A 5 -62.57 -28.12 -44.93
CA SER A 5 -61.66 -26.96 -44.91
C SER A 5 -61.99 -25.94 -43.82
N PHE A 6 -61.01 -25.12 -43.39
CA PHE A 6 -60.88 -23.70 -43.82
C PHE A 6 -60.03 -22.80 -42.88
N VAL A 7 -59.25 -21.93 -43.54
CA VAL A 7 -58.88 -20.53 -43.22
C VAL A 7 -57.72 -20.20 -42.25
N THR A 8 -56.70 -19.63 -42.89
CA THR A 8 -55.67 -18.65 -42.50
C THR A 8 -56.11 -17.47 -41.63
N GLN A 9 -55.22 -16.97 -40.75
CA GLN A 9 -54.94 -15.53 -40.68
C GLN A 9 -53.58 -15.19 -40.02
N ASN A 10 -53.09 -14.03 -40.45
CA ASN A 10 -51.71 -13.52 -40.46
C ASN A 10 -51.26 -12.78 -39.18
N TYR A 11 -49.93 -12.73 -39.02
CA TYR A 11 -49.05 -11.63 -38.57
C TYR A 11 -49.53 -10.56 -37.57
N SER A 12 -48.73 -10.37 -36.51
CA SER A 12 -48.19 -9.08 -36.00
C SER A 12 -47.11 -9.42 -34.95
N ARG A 13 -45.80 -9.35 -35.24
CA ARG A 13 -44.87 -8.20 -35.20
C ARG A 13 -44.88 -7.40 -33.89
N SER A 14 -43.83 -7.57 -33.09
CA SER A 14 -43.18 -6.61 -32.16
C SER A 14 -41.87 -7.29 -31.74
N GLN A 15 -40.73 -7.09 -32.40
CA GLN A 15 -39.73 -6.02 -32.18
C GLN A 15 -39.54 -5.58 -30.72
N SER A 16 -38.26 -5.31 -30.42
CA SER A 16 -37.66 -4.66 -29.24
C SER A 16 -37.39 -5.58 -28.07
N GLU A 17 -36.23 -5.58 -27.42
CA GLU A 17 -34.95 -4.88 -27.57
C GLU A 17 -34.05 -5.54 -26.52
N VAL A 18 -32.74 -5.62 -26.77
CA VAL A 18 -31.76 -5.99 -25.73
C VAL A 18 -31.45 -4.73 -24.93
N PRO A 19 -31.59 -4.71 -23.60
CA PRO A 19 -30.90 -3.72 -22.79
C PRO A 19 -29.63 -4.33 -22.18
N ARG A 20 -28.49 -3.77 -22.60
CA ARG A 20 -27.29 -3.68 -21.76
C ARG A 20 -27.60 -2.69 -20.64
N ASP A 21 -27.25 -3.05 -19.39
CA ASP A 21 -26.91 -2.21 -18.21
C ASP A 21 -26.90 -3.21 -17.02
N LEU A 22 -25.83 -3.56 -16.29
CA LEU A 22 -24.64 -2.86 -15.79
C LEU A 22 -24.93 -1.75 -14.76
N HIS A 23 -25.62 -2.04 -13.64
CA HIS A 23 -25.27 -1.48 -12.32
C HIS A 23 -26.15 -1.98 -11.16
N ASN A 24 -25.49 -2.18 -10.02
CA ASN A 24 -25.99 -2.07 -8.63
C ASN A 24 -27.18 -2.93 -8.15
N GLY A 25 -26.84 -3.92 -7.33
CA GLY A 25 -27.76 -4.60 -6.42
C GLY A 25 -27.07 -4.97 -5.11
N ALA A 26 -26.67 -3.96 -4.33
CA ALA A 26 -26.29 -4.15 -2.93
C ALA A 26 -27.44 -4.87 -2.22
N GLN A 27 -27.20 -6.12 -1.78
CA GLN A 27 -28.12 -6.83 -0.90
C GLN A 27 -28.13 -6.08 0.44
N ARG A 28 -29.14 -5.23 0.62
CA ARG A 28 -29.50 -4.62 1.89
C ARG A 28 -29.84 -5.72 2.88
N ILE A 29 -28.97 -5.92 3.87
CA ILE A 29 -29.24 -6.75 5.04
C ILE A 29 -30.40 -6.08 5.78
N ASN A 30 -31.50 -6.81 5.96
CA ASN A 30 -32.73 -6.33 6.59
C ASN A 30 -32.49 -6.17 8.11
N PRO A 31 -32.62 -4.96 8.70
CA PRO A 31 -32.17 -4.71 10.08
C PRO A 31 -33.14 -5.18 11.18
N GLU A 32 -34.31 -5.74 10.86
CA GLU A 32 -35.37 -5.96 11.87
C GLU A 32 -35.42 -7.38 12.48
N ASN A 33 -34.47 -8.27 12.18
CA ASN A 33 -34.43 -9.63 12.75
C ASN A 33 -33.24 -9.89 13.68
N ARG A 34 -32.99 -8.99 14.65
CA ARG A 34 -32.08 -9.28 15.77
C ARG A 34 -32.69 -8.88 17.11
N VAL A 35 -33.48 -9.79 17.67
CA VAL A 35 -33.74 -9.81 19.11
C VAL A 35 -32.49 -10.38 19.79
N GLY A 36 -31.85 -9.57 20.62
CA GLY A 36 -30.89 -10.03 21.62
C GLY A 36 -29.44 -10.14 21.18
N SER A 37 -28.77 -9.01 20.93
CA SER A 37 -27.33 -8.90 21.16
C SER A 37 -27.01 -7.43 21.31
N SER A 38 -26.40 -7.05 22.43
CA SER A 38 -25.79 -5.73 22.60
C SER A 38 -24.97 -5.44 21.35
N PHE A 39 -25.34 -4.43 20.57
CA PHE A 39 -24.51 -3.96 19.46
C PHE A 39 -23.19 -3.48 20.06
N ARG A 40 -22.21 -4.37 20.09
CA ARG A 40 -20.87 -3.99 20.55
C ARG A 40 -20.23 -3.24 19.39
N ILE A 41 -19.95 -1.97 19.62
CA ILE A 41 -19.28 -1.10 18.65
C ILE A 41 -17.84 -1.60 18.54
N ILE A 42 -17.50 -2.17 17.39
CA ILE A 42 -16.13 -2.53 17.07
C ILE A 42 -15.36 -1.22 16.86
N PRO A 43 -14.23 -0.99 17.56
CA PRO A 43 -13.43 0.21 17.37
C PRO A 43 -12.98 0.30 15.91
N GLU A 44 -13.28 1.41 15.25
CA GLU A 44 -12.80 1.67 13.89
C GLU A 44 -11.30 2.01 13.91
N GLN A 45 -10.46 0.99 13.73
CA GLN A 45 -9.03 1.17 13.55
C GLN A 45 -8.61 0.72 12.15
N TYR A 46 -8.06 1.64 11.37
CA TYR A 46 -7.65 1.34 10.00
C TYR A 46 -6.14 1.41 9.83
N PHE A 47 -5.61 0.52 9.00
CA PHE A 47 -4.21 0.50 8.59
C PHE A 47 -4.07 0.91 7.13
N SER A 48 -3.34 2.00 6.89
CA SER A 48 -3.02 2.52 5.56
C SER A 48 -1.64 2.10 5.05
N GLY A 49 -0.79 1.56 5.92
CA GLY A 49 0.61 1.27 5.64
C GLY A 49 1.59 2.28 6.23
N ILE A 50 1.09 3.26 6.98
CA ILE A 50 1.89 4.33 7.62
C ILE A 50 1.93 4.15 9.14
N GLU A 51 0.85 3.62 9.71
CA GLU A 51 0.69 3.37 11.13
C GLU A 51 1.68 2.27 11.60
N ASN A 52 1.81 2.12 12.93
CA ASN A 52 2.60 1.03 13.48
C ASN A 52 1.87 -0.32 13.22
N ILE A 53 2.49 -1.19 12.42
CA ILE A 53 1.89 -2.49 12.06
C ILE A 53 1.76 -3.40 13.28
N ASP A 54 2.66 -3.34 14.26
CA ASP A 54 2.62 -4.21 15.44
C ASP A 54 1.42 -3.84 16.33
N ASP A 55 1.28 -2.54 16.65
CA ASP A 55 0.15 -2.03 17.44
C ASP A 55 -1.20 -2.30 16.74
N PHE A 56 -1.22 -2.15 15.40
CA PHE A 56 -2.41 -2.46 14.61
C PHE A 56 -2.77 -3.95 14.70
N LEU A 57 -1.81 -4.85 14.48
CA LEU A 57 -2.06 -6.28 14.49
C LEU A 57 -2.40 -6.80 15.89
N GLU A 58 -1.78 -6.26 16.95
CA GLU A 58 -2.13 -6.58 18.34
C GLU A 58 -3.59 -6.20 18.63
N ASN A 59 -4.04 -5.04 18.15
CA ASN A 59 -5.44 -4.64 18.30
C ASN A 59 -6.40 -5.49 17.46
N ILE A 60 -6.01 -5.92 16.25
CA ILE A 60 -6.82 -6.87 15.48
C ILE A 60 -6.94 -8.20 16.23
N ASP A 61 -5.84 -8.74 16.76
CA ASP A 61 -5.86 -9.98 17.54
C ASP A 61 -6.74 -9.85 18.79
N HIS A 62 -6.63 -8.73 19.50
CA HIS A 62 -7.47 -8.42 20.64
C HIS A 62 -8.96 -8.40 20.27
N ASN A 63 -9.32 -7.74 19.17
CA ASN A 63 -10.69 -7.66 18.70
C ASN A 63 -11.24 -9.02 18.25
N LEU A 64 -10.45 -9.81 17.52
CA LEU A 64 -10.83 -11.17 17.11
C LEU A 64 -11.17 -12.03 18.34
N ALA A 65 -10.34 -11.95 19.40
CA ALA A 65 -10.57 -12.67 20.65
C ALA A 65 -11.77 -12.13 21.44
N TYR A 66 -11.85 -10.80 21.62
CA TYR A 66 -12.88 -10.15 22.45
C TYR A 66 -14.29 -10.26 21.87
N TYR A 67 -14.41 -10.22 20.54
CA TYR A 67 -15.67 -10.38 19.82
C TYR A 67 -15.96 -11.82 19.40
N GLU A 68 -15.09 -12.77 19.78
CA GLU A 68 -15.21 -14.20 19.44
C GLU A 68 -15.43 -14.43 17.94
N ILE A 69 -14.68 -13.69 17.11
CA ILE A 69 -14.83 -13.75 15.66
C ILE A 69 -14.33 -15.11 15.17
N PRO A 70 -15.14 -15.88 14.41
CA PRO A 70 -14.73 -17.19 13.91
C PRO A 70 -13.45 -17.09 13.08
N ALA A 71 -12.54 -18.05 13.25
CA ALA A 71 -11.25 -18.07 12.56
C ALA A 71 -11.39 -18.01 11.03
N GLN A 72 -12.48 -18.55 10.48
CA GLN A 72 -12.76 -18.50 9.03
C GLN A 72 -13.06 -17.09 8.52
N LEU A 73 -13.46 -16.18 9.42
CA LEU A 73 -13.75 -14.78 9.12
C LEU A 73 -12.58 -13.84 9.47
N ALA A 74 -11.52 -14.33 10.12
CA ALA A 74 -10.41 -13.49 10.58
C ALA A 74 -9.70 -12.74 9.43
N CYS A 75 -9.49 -13.39 8.28
CA CYS A 75 -8.92 -12.72 7.10
C CYS A 75 -9.85 -11.65 6.53
N ALA A 76 -11.15 -11.91 6.46
CA ALA A 76 -12.14 -10.93 6.01
C ALA A 76 -12.24 -9.74 6.98
N TYR A 77 -12.13 -10.02 8.27
CA TYR A 77 -12.08 -9.01 9.32
C TYR A 77 -10.86 -8.11 9.17
N LEU A 78 -9.65 -8.68 9.05
CA LEU A 78 -8.42 -7.93 8.82
C LEU A 78 -8.52 -7.08 7.55
N LYS A 79 -9.00 -7.64 6.43
CA LYS A 79 -9.23 -6.91 5.18
C LYS A 79 -10.12 -5.67 5.39
N GLY A 80 -11.21 -5.81 6.16
CA GLY A 80 -12.14 -4.70 6.44
C GLY A 80 -11.50 -3.52 7.17
N HIS A 81 -10.34 -3.71 7.77
CA HIS A 81 -9.57 -2.69 8.49
C HIS A 81 -8.35 -2.19 7.69
N LEU A 82 -8.15 -2.64 6.45
CA LEU A 82 -7.14 -2.09 5.56
C LEU A 82 -7.72 -0.93 4.74
N LYS A 83 -6.89 0.10 4.50
CA LYS A 83 -7.21 1.22 3.60
C LYS A 83 -5.97 1.64 2.81
N GLY A 84 -6.15 2.50 1.81
CA GLY A 84 -5.05 3.07 1.02
C GLY A 84 -4.08 2.00 0.51
N ARG A 85 -2.77 2.26 0.64
CA ARG A 85 -1.71 1.38 0.13
C ARG A 85 -1.75 -0.03 0.72
N ALA A 86 -2.17 -0.20 1.96
CA ALA A 86 -2.31 -1.53 2.57
C ALA A 86 -3.45 -2.34 1.93
N LEU A 87 -4.57 -1.68 1.62
CA LEU A 87 -5.67 -2.32 0.88
C LEU A 87 -5.27 -2.61 -0.56
N ASP A 88 -4.61 -1.66 -1.24
CA ASP A 88 -4.13 -1.86 -2.62
C ASP A 88 -3.16 -3.06 -2.71
N TRP A 89 -2.23 -3.15 -1.76
CA TRP A 89 -1.33 -4.31 -1.66
C TRP A 89 -2.10 -5.62 -1.45
N PHE A 90 -3.11 -5.60 -0.59
CA PHE A 90 -3.92 -6.78 -0.31
C PHE A 90 -4.71 -7.23 -1.56
N GLU A 91 -5.29 -6.30 -2.31
CA GLU A 91 -6.06 -6.62 -3.52
C GLU A 91 -5.19 -7.17 -4.65
N VAL A 92 -3.95 -6.70 -4.78
CA VAL A 92 -3.02 -7.13 -5.84
C VAL A 92 -2.25 -8.40 -5.46
N LEU A 93 -1.77 -8.49 -4.22
CA LEU A 93 -0.84 -9.53 -3.77
C LEU A 93 -1.42 -10.37 -2.62
N GLY A 94 -2.11 -9.74 -1.67
CA GLY A 94 -2.70 -10.43 -0.52
C GLY A 94 -3.79 -11.44 -0.89
N TYR A 95 -4.55 -11.21 -1.97
CA TYR A 95 -5.56 -12.15 -2.43
C TYR A 95 -4.95 -13.49 -2.90
N ARG A 96 -3.76 -13.45 -3.51
CA ARG A 96 -3.00 -14.66 -3.90
C ARG A 96 -2.49 -15.46 -2.71
N VAL A 97 -2.21 -14.76 -1.61
CA VAL A 97 -1.87 -15.40 -0.34
C VAL A 97 -3.08 -16.19 0.14
N ILE A 98 -4.32 -15.68 0.04
CA ILE A 98 -5.54 -16.35 0.53
C ILE A 98 -6.07 -17.47 -0.40
N GLU A 99 -5.88 -17.38 -1.72
CA GLU A 99 -6.39 -18.41 -2.66
C GLU A 99 -5.68 -19.75 -2.53
N ASP A 100 -4.45 -19.77 -1.99
CA ASP A 100 -3.82 -21.02 -1.60
C ASP A 100 -4.54 -21.52 -0.33
N LYS A 101 -5.27 -22.64 -0.47
CA LYS A 101 -6.26 -23.15 0.52
C LYS A 101 -5.67 -23.51 1.91
N THR A 102 -4.39 -23.22 2.12
CA THR A 102 -3.60 -23.42 3.33
C THR A 102 -3.33 -22.14 4.10
N THR A 103 -3.68 -20.98 3.55
CA THR A 103 -3.32 -19.69 4.14
C THR A 103 -4.33 -19.27 5.19
N ASP A 104 -3.95 -19.49 6.44
CA ASP A 104 -4.65 -18.98 7.60
C ASP A 104 -4.33 -17.49 7.88
N TYR A 105 -5.07 -16.91 8.83
CA TYR A 105 -4.88 -15.54 9.30
C TYR A 105 -3.44 -15.24 9.75
N ALA A 106 -2.70 -16.24 10.24
CA ALA A 106 -1.31 -16.06 10.69
C ALA A 106 -0.36 -15.78 9.52
N HIS A 107 -0.54 -16.48 8.38
CA HIS A 107 0.25 -16.23 7.18
C HIS A 107 -0.03 -14.84 6.59
N LEU A 108 -1.30 -14.42 6.57
CA LEU A 108 -1.67 -13.08 6.12
C LEU A 108 -1.08 -11.99 7.02
N LYS A 109 -1.13 -12.20 8.35
CA LYS A 109 -0.51 -11.31 9.33
C LYS A 109 1.00 -11.18 9.08
N GLN A 110 1.70 -12.30 8.90
CA GLN A 110 3.12 -12.31 8.60
C GLN A 110 3.44 -11.57 7.30
N ALA A 111 2.72 -11.86 6.22
CA ALA A 111 2.92 -11.20 4.92
C ALA A 111 2.70 -9.67 5.04
N LEU A 112 1.72 -9.25 5.84
CA LEU A 112 1.45 -7.83 6.08
C LEU A 112 2.59 -7.17 6.87
N SER A 113 3.12 -7.81 7.92
CA SER A 113 4.29 -7.33 8.68
C SER A 113 5.55 -7.23 7.84
N GLU A 114 5.81 -8.19 6.96
CA GLU A 114 6.97 -8.18 6.06
C GLU A 114 6.85 -7.07 5.00
N GLN A 115 5.64 -6.85 4.50
CA GLN A 115 5.38 -5.80 3.53
C GLN A 115 5.49 -4.41 4.16
N PHE A 116 4.95 -4.23 5.36
CA PHE A 116 4.88 -2.96 6.07
C PHE A 116 5.65 -3.03 7.39
N PRO A 117 6.99 -3.16 7.35
CA PRO A 117 7.78 -3.31 8.56
C PRO A 117 7.65 -2.07 9.45
N VAL A 118 7.63 -2.28 10.77
CA VAL A 118 7.70 -1.19 11.74
C VAL A 118 9.00 -0.43 11.52
N VAL A 119 8.87 0.80 11.03
CA VAL A 119 9.98 1.76 11.03
C VAL A 119 9.89 2.54 12.33
N ARG A 120 10.70 2.18 13.33
CA ARG A 120 10.84 2.96 14.56
C ARG A 120 11.20 4.41 14.20
N ASN A 121 10.54 5.36 14.84
CA ASN A 121 10.69 6.80 14.60
C ASN A 121 10.51 7.20 13.13
N ARG A 122 9.56 6.60 12.40
CA ARG A 122 9.27 6.92 11.00
C ARG A 122 9.21 8.43 10.73
N SER A 123 8.46 9.17 11.55
CA SER A 123 8.33 10.64 11.42
C SER A 123 9.66 11.38 11.62
N GLU A 124 10.52 10.92 12.53
CA GLU A 124 11.86 11.48 12.73
C GLU A 124 12.74 11.21 11.50
N LEU A 125 12.67 10.00 10.95
CA LEU A 125 13.42 9.61 9.75
C LEU A 125 12.93 10.35 8.51
N GLU A 126 11.61 10.55 8.35
CA GLU A 126 11.04 11.37 7.27
C GLU A 126 11.50 12.81 7.42
N THR A 127 11.42 13.38 8.62
CA THR A 127 11.92 14.73 8.91
C THR A 127 13.41 14.84 8.58
N ARG A 128 14.20 13.85 9.00
CA ARG A 128 15.63 13.81 8.69
C ARG A 128 15.86 13.75 7.18
N PHE A 129 15.16 12.87 6.46
CA PHE A 129 15.28 12.73 5.01
C PHE A 129 14.95 14.03 4.27
N TYR A 130 13.84 14.69 4.63
CA TYR A 130 13.35 15.87 3.93
C TYR A 130 14.01 17.18 4.37
N SER A 131 14.53 17.27 5.60
CA SER A 131 14.97 18.54 6.18
C SER A 131 16.46 18.61 6.50
N SER A 132 17.21 17.50 6.49
CA SER A 132 18.64 17.56 6.77
C SER A 132 19.42 18.15 5.59
N SER A 133 20.43 18.98 5.89
CA SER A 133 21.48 19.37 4.96
C SER A 133 22.81 18.87 5.48
N GLN A 134 23.76 18.64 4.57
CA GLN A 134 25.11 18.21 4.92
C GLN A 134 25.76 19.25 5.84
N ARG A 135 26.31 18.79 6.97
CA ARG A 135 27.10 19.65 7.85
C ARG A 135 28.50 19.86 7.29
N ARG A 136 29.11 21.01 7.56
CA ARG A 136 30.45 21.37 7.03
C ARG A 136 31.57 20.42 7.50
N ASP A 137 31.40 19.81 8.66
CA ASP A 137 32.34 18.86 9.27
C ASP A 137 32.02 17.40 8.91
N GLN A 138 30.96 17.14 8.14
CA GLN A 138 30.52 15.81 7.76
C GLN A 138 31.05 15.44 6.37
N GLN A 139 31.63 14.24 6.27
CA GLN A 139 32.02 13.68 4.98
C GLN A 139 30.79 13.55 4.06
N PRO A 140 30.86 14.05 2.81
CA PRO A 140 29.73 13.95 1.90
C PRO A 140 29.29 12.50 1.61
N SER A 141 30.21 11.53 1.55
CA SER A 141 29.86 10.12 1.37
C SER A 141 28.98 9.61 2.52
N ASP A 142 29.38 9.86 3.77
CA ASP A 142 28.61 9.52 4.97
C ASP A 142 27.20 10.12 4.96
N PHE A 143 27.09 11.41 4.61
CA PHE A 143 25.80 12.10 4.51
C PHE A 143 24.89 11.47 3.44
N ILE A 144 25.44 11.17 2.26
CA ILE A 144 24.69 10.54 1.17
C ILE A 144 24.22 9.15 1.59
N TYR A 145 25.11 8.34 2.18
CA TYR A 145 24.76 7.01 2.67
C TYR A 145 23.63 7.05 3.72
N GLU A 146 23.65 8.04 4.62
CA GLU A 146 22.58 8.22 5.60
C GLU A 146 21.23 8.44 4.91
N LEU A 147 21.15 9.37 3.95
CA LEU A 147 19.91 9.64 3.21
C LEU A 147 19.44 8.44 2.37
N LEU A 148 20.35 7.75 1.68
CA LEU A 148 20.01 6.56 0.89
C LEU A 148 19.51 5.42 1.77
N LYS A 149 20.10 5.25 2.96
CA LYS A 149 19.65 4.27 3.95
C LYS A 149 18.24 4.62 4.44
N ILE A 150 17.98 5.88 4.78
CA ILE A 150 16.67 6.33 5.23
C ILE A 150 15.62 6.11 4.14
N HIS A 151 15.89 6.51 2.91
CA HIS A 151 15.04 6.28 1.75
C HIS A 151 14.64 4.80 1.62
N LYS A 152 15.62 3.90 1.71
CA LYS A 152 15.41 2.44 1.64
C LYS A 152 14.59 1.91 2.81
N VAL A 153 14.87 2.35 4.04
CA VAL A 153 14.15 1.94 5.25
C VAL A 153 12.69 2.39 5.20
N LEU A 154 12.44 3.62 4.76
CA LEU A 154 11.10 4.18 4.67
C LEU A 154 10.28 3.66 3.47
N LYS A 155 10.93 2.96 2.53
CA LYS A 155 10.38 2.52 1.24
C LYS A 155 9.67 3.68 0.52
N LEU A 156 10.33 4.83 0.45
CA LEU A 156 9.75 6.03 -0.18
C LEU A 156 9.58 5.79 -1.69
N GLU A 157 8.45 6.23 -2.22
CA GLU A 157 8.16 6.15 -3.65
C GLU A 157 8.76 7.35 -4.37
N MET A 158 9.98 7.20 -4.86
CA MET A 158 10.62 8.19 -5.72
C MET A 158 11.49 7.50 -6.77
N SER A 159 11.50 8.07 -7.98
CA SER A 159 12.41 7.62 -9.03
C SER A 159 13.85 7.89 -8.62
N GLU A 160 14.80 7.13 -9.19
CA GLU A 160 16.22 7.32 -8.88
C GLU A 160 16.69 8.73 -9.21
N GLU A 161 16.21 9.32 -10.30
CA GLU A 161 16.46 10.72 -10.66
C GLU A 161 16.01 11.70 -9.56
N LYS A 162 14.77 11.56 -9.07
CA LYS A 162 14.25 12.41 -7.98
C LYS A 162 15.02 12.21 -6.68
N LEU A 163 15.46 10.99 -6.40
CA LEU A 163 16.28 10.69 -5.22
C LEU A 163 17.65 11.38 -5.32
N ILE A 164 18.28 11.34 -6.50
CA ILE A 164 19.55 12.02 -6.75
C ILE A 164 19.38 13.52 -6.56
N ASP A 165 18.41 14.15 -7.23
CA ASP A 165 18.15 15.59 -7.12
C ASP A 165 17.90 16.01 -5.65
N HIS A 166 17.13 15.20 -4.93
CA HIS A 166 16.85 15.40 -3.51
C HIS A 166 18.12 15.34 -2.66
N VAL A 167 18.97 14.34 -2.86
CA VAL A 167 20.21 14.18 -2.09
C VAL A 167 21.22 15.28 -2.45
N VAL A 168 21.42 15.54 -3.75
CA VAL A 168 22.38 16.51 -4.27
C VAL A 168 22.06 17.92 -3.77
N SER A 169 20.79 18.35 -3.83
CA SER A 169 20.34 19.67 -3.35
C SER A 169 20.57 19.93 -1.86
N ARG A 170 20.96 18.91 -1.08
CA ARG A 170 21.25 18.99 0.36
C ARG A 170 22.73 18.95 0.69
N LEU A 171 23.60 18.81 -0.31
CA LEU A 171 25.04 18.86 -0.13
C LEU A 171 25.52 20.27 0.22
N GLU A 172 26.70 20.37 0.81
CA GLU A 172 27.35 21.67 1.04
C GLU A 172 27.62 22.36 -0.32
N PRO A 173 27.46 23.68 -0.43
CA PRO A 173 27.55 24.39 -1.72
C PRO A 173 28.78 24.06 -2.58
N GLN A 174 29.97 23.90 -1.98
CA GLN A 174 31.19 23.60 -2.76
C GLN A 174 31.17 22.19 -3.34
N ILE A 175 30.49 21.28 -2.66
CA ILE A 175 30.32 19.88 -3.08
C ILE A 175 29.20 19.79 -4.10
N LEU A 176 28.10 20.53 -3.89
CA LEU A 176 27.02 20.69 -4.84
C LEU A 176 27.55 21.13 -6.21
N ASP A 177 28.30 22.23 -6.27
CA ASP A 177 28.89 22.74 -7.52
C ASP A 177 29.76 21.69 -8.22
N TYR A 178 30.52 20.92 -7.44
CA TYR A 178 31.37 19.86 -7.96
C TYR A 178 30.55 18.69 -8.54
N VAL A 179 29.46 18.30 -7.88
CA VAL A 179 28.60 17.19 -8.27
C VAL A 179 27.72 17.56 -9.46
N GLU A 180 27.12 18.76 -9.47
CA GLU A 180 26.20 19.21 -10.53
C GLU A 180 26.87 19.20 -11.90
N VAL A 181 28.09 19.72 -12.02
CA VAL A 181 28.85 19.75 -13.28
C VAL A 181 29.10 18.34 -13.84
N ARG A 182 29.07 17.31 -12.99
CA ARG A 182 29.33 15.92 -13.37
C ARG A 182 28.08 15.12 -13.67
N HIS A 183 26.89 15.67 -13.39
CA HIS A 183 25.59 15.07 -13.71
C HIS A 183 25.47 13.59 -13.34
N PRO A 184 25.38 13.27 -12.02
CA PRO A 184 25.23 11.88 -11.57
C PRO A 184 24.00 11.20 -12.20
N ARG A 185 24.21 10.01 -12.78
CA ARG A 185 23.13 9.29 -13.50
C ARG A 185 22.34 8.32 -12.63
N ASN A 186 22.96 7.86 -11.56
CA ASN A 186 22.41 6.89 -10.61
C ASN A 186 23.12 7.10 -9.25
N THR A 187 22.58 6.49 -8.21
CA THR A 187 23.12 6.59 -6.83
C THR A 187 24.56 6.06 -6.72
N ALA A 188 24.92 5.03 -7.47
CA ALA A 188 26.28 4.50 -7.49
C ALA A 188 27.28 5.48 -8.13
N ASN A 189 26.89 6.13 -9.22
CA ASN A 189 27.71 7.14 -9.88
C ASN A 189 27.86 8.40 -9.02
N LEU A 190 26.81 8.81 -8.29
CA LEU A 190 26.88 9.88 -7.29
C LEU A 190 27.96 9.60 -6.22
N LEU A 191 27.94 8.40 -5.64
CA LEU A 191 28.93 8.01 -4.63
C LEU A 191 30.35 8.05 -5.20
N GLN A 192 30.59 7.51 -6.40
CA GLN A 192 31.90 7.58 -7.04
C GLN A 192 32.40 9.00 -7.32
N ILE A 193 31.49 9.93 -7.63
CA ILE A 193 31.84 11.34 -7.83
C ILE A 193 32.31 11.95 -6.52
N VAL A 194 31.61 11.64 -5.43
CA VAL A 194 31.89 12.16 -4.10
C VAL A 194 33.13 11.53 -3.49
N ASP A 195 33.37 10.24 -3.68
CA ASP A 195 34.61 9.57 -3.24
C ASP A 195 35.84 10.27 -3.87
N LYS A 196 35.77 10.60 -5.16
CA LYS A 196 36.84 11.37 -5.85
C LYS A 196 37.01 12.79 -5.33
N TYR A 197 35.93 13.41 -4.86
CA TYR A 197 36.01 14.71 -4.21
C TYR A 197 36.74 14.57 -2.87
N GLU A 198 36.37 13.57 -2.07
CA GLU A 198 36.99 13.28 -0.78
C GLU A 198 38.47 12.94 -0.91
N GLU A 199 38.85 12.09 -1.87
CA GLU A 199 40.25 11.78 -2.19
C GLU A 199 41.09 13.03 -2.51
N ARG A 200 40.47 14.08 -3.05
CA ARG A 200 41.16 15.30 -3.46
C ARG A 200 41.25 16.36 -2.35
N PHE A 201 40.26 16.41 -1.47
CA PHE A 201 40.08 17.53 -0.54
C PHE A 201 40.05 17.12 0.95
N TYR A 202 39.93 15.81 1.25
CA TYR A 202 39.93 15.26 2.60
C TYR A 202 41.11 14.31 2.89
N ALA A 203 41.92 13.99 1.87
CA ALA A 203 43.13 13.17 2.01
C ALA A 203 44.34 13.96 2.55
#